data_AF-A0A7L1X816-F1
#
_entry.id   AF-A0A7L1X816-F1
#
_cell.length_a   1.000
_cell.length_b   1.000
_cell.length_c   1.000
_cell.angle_alpha   90.00
_cell.angle_beta   90.00
_cell.angle_gamma   90.00
#
_symmetry.space_group_name_H-M   'P 1'
#
loop_
_entity.id
_entity.type
_entity.pdbx_description
1 polymer ?
#
loop_
_entity_poly.entity_id
_entity_poly.type
_entity_poly.pdbx_seq_one_letter_code
_entity_poly.pdbx_strand_id
1 'polypeptide(L)' 'RVFGRTAAAVSEALRGAAAHLPVDINPRPPRRNSFEVSLVKEDGSTVELWSGISKGPPRKLKFPQPEAVVEALKSSLA' A
#
# COMPACT_ATOMS: atom_id res chain seq x y z
N ARG A 1 4.69 -10.44 13.49
CA ARG A 1 5.48 -9.97 12.31
C ARG A 1 4.93 -8.60 11.87
N VAL A 2 5.75 -7.53 11.89
CA VAL A 2 5.29 -6.14 11.58
C VAL A 2 4.71 -6.02 10.18
N PHE A 3 5.42 -6.50 9.15
CA PHE A 3 4.97 -6.42 7.74
C PHE A 3 3.56 -7.00 7.53
N GLY A 4 3.31 -8.22 8.00
CA GLY A 4 2.01 -8.86 7.81
C GLY A 4 0.87 -8.14 8.52
N ARG A 5 1.08 -7.69 9.76
CA ARG A 5 0.06 -6.93 10.51
C ARG A 5 -0.25 -5.59 9.84
N THR A 6 0.79 -4.85 9.42
CA THR A 6 0.61 -3.58 8.71
C THR A 6 -0.07 -3.80 7.36
N ALA A 7 0.29 -4.85 6.61
CA ALA A 7 -0.33 -5.16 5.32
C ALA A 7 -1.83 -5.49 5.49
N ALA A 8 -2.19 -6.26 6.52
CA ALA A 8 -3.59 -6.56 6.82
C ALA A 8 -4.38 -5.28 7.15
N ALA A 9 -3.85 -4.43 8.04
CA ALA A 9 -4.52 -3.17 8.42
C ALA A 9 -4.70 -2.21 7.23
N VAL A 10 -3.68 -2.08 6.37
CA VAL A 10 -3.78 -1.29 5.13
C VAL A 10 -4.80 -1.93 4.18
N SER A 11 -4.82 -3.25 4.04
CA SER A 11 -5.78 -3.95 3.17
C SER A 11 -7.23 -3.74 3.62
N GLU A 12 -7.51 -3.86 4.92
CA GLU A 12 -8.84 -3.59 5.48
C GLU A 12 -9.28 -2.15 5.23
N ALA A 13 -8.40 -1.18 5.47
CA ALA A 13 -8.69 0.23 5.24
C ALA A 13 -8.98 0.54 3.75
N LEU A 14 -8.19 -0.02 2.83
CA LEU A 14 -8.40 0.14 1.39
C LEU A 14 -9.73 -0.47 0.94
N ARG A 15 -10.05 -1.69 1.40
CA ARG A 15 -11.33 -2.35 1.10
C ARG A 15 -12.53 -1.57 1.65
N GLY A 16 -12.38 -0.95 2.83
CA GLY A 16 -13.40 -0.08 3.40
C GLY A 16 -13.60 1.22 2.62
N ALA A 17 -12.52 1.79 2.08
CA ALA A 17 -12.57 3.04 1.33
C ALA A 17 -13.04 2.87 -0.14
N ALA A 18 -12.75 1.72 -0.75
CA ALA A 18 -13.08 1.43 -2.15
C ALA A 18 -13.45 -0.05 -2.33
N ALA A 19 -14.66 -0.42 -1.91
CA ALA A 19 -15.12 -1.81 -1.91
C ALA A 19 -15.12 -2.52 -3.29
N HIS A 20 -15.16 -1.75 -4.38
CA HIS A 20 -15.13 -2.28 -5.74
C HIS A 20 -13.72 -2.62 -6.24
N LEU A 21 -12.66 -2.13 -5.57
CA LEU A 21 -11.28 -2.40 -5.97
C LEU A 21 -10.76 -3.67 -5.27
N PRO A 22 -10.26 -4.67 -6.01
CA PRO A 22 -9.60 -5.81 -5.41
C PRO A 22 -8.28 -5.37 -4.74
N VAL A 23 -7.96 -5.99 -3.60
CA VAL A 23 -6.72 -5.71 -2.85
C VAL A 23 -5.94 -7.00 -2.64
N ASP A 24 -4.85 -7.17 -3.37
CA ASP A 24 -3.98 -8.34 -3.25
C ASP A 24 -2.75 -8.04 -2.38
N ILE A 25 -2.39 -9.00 -1.51
CA ILE A 25 -1.19 -8.91 -0.69
C ILE A 25 -0.11 -9.80 -1.29
N ASN A 26 0.93 -9.19 -1.85
CA ASN A 26 2.08 -9.88 -2.46
C ASN A 26 1.66 -11.00 -3.44
N PRO A 27 0.89 -10.70 -4.51
CA PRO A 27 0.54 -11.70 -5.53
C PRO A 27 1.77 -12.28 -6.24
N ARG A 28 2.92 -11.61 -6.11
CA ARG A 28 4.24 -12.05 -6.55
C ARG A 28 5.22 -11.99 -5.37
N PRO A 29 6.35 -12.72 -5.41
CA PRO A 29 7.38 -12.65 -4.38
C PRO A 29 7.77 -11.20 -4.06
N PRO A 30 7.62 -10.75 -2.80
CA PRO A 30 7.85 -9.35 -2.45
C PRO A 30 9.34 -9.01 -2.41
N ARG A 31 9.65 -7.74 -2.65
CA ARG A 31 11.01 -7.22 -2.44
C ARG A 31 11.37 -7.29 -0.96
N ARG A 32 12.59 -7.76 -0.68
CA ARG A 32 13.09 -7.93 0.69
C ARG A 32 13.17 -6.57 1.41
N ASN A 33 12.68 -6.53 2.65
CA ASN A 33 12.79 -5.40 3.58
C ASN A 33 12.14 -4.07 3.13
N SER A 34 11.15 -4.13 2.25
CA SER A 34 10.35 -2.97 1.81
C SER A 34 8.86 -3.18 2.10
N PHE A 35 8.12 -2.08 2.19
CA PHE A 35 6.67 -2.07 2.35
C PHE A 35 6.13 -1.10 1.30
N GLU A 36 5.60 -1.65 0.22
CA GLU A 36 5.20 -0.89 -0.95
C GLU A 36 3.71 -1.12 -1.18
N VAL A 37 3.00 -0.06 -1.56
CA VAL A 37 1.59 -0.12 -1.92
C VAL A 37 1.42 0.63 -3.24
N SER A 38 0.76 -0.02 -4.19
CA SER A 38 0.59 0.51 -5.53
C SER A 38 -0.82 0.25 -6.04
N LEU A 39 -1.40 1.22 -6.73
CA LEU A 39 -2.63 1.08 -7.49
C LEU A 39 -2.29 0.68 -8.93
N VAL A 40 -2.88 -0.40 -9.42
CA VAL A 40 -2.81 -0.78 -10.83
C VAL A 40 -4.08 -0.28 -11.52
N LYS A 41 -3.91 0.52 -12.58
CA LYS A 41 -5.02 1.05 -13.38
C LYS A 41 -5.40 0.07 -14.50
N GLU A 42 -6.57 0.28 -15.10
CA GLU A 42 -7.09 -0.56 -16.19
C GLU A 42 -6.17 -0.57 -17.42
N ASP A 43 -5.46 0.53 -17.67
CA ASP A 43 -4.47 0.66 -18.74
C ASP A 43 -3.14 -0.08 -18.45
N GLY A 44 -3.04 -0.77 -17.30
CA GLY A 44 -1.86 -1.49 -16.85
C GLY A 44 -0.79 -0.60 -16.22
N SER A 45 -0.97 0.72 -16.20
CA SER A 45 -0.07 1.63 -15.49
C SER A 45 -0.20 1.46 -13.98
N THR A 46 0.87 1.80 -13.26
CA THR A 46 0.93 1.66 -11.80
C THR A 46 1.21 3.01 -11.16
N VAL A 47 0.42 3.38 -10.16
CA VAL A 47 0.63 4.55 -9.30
C VAL A 47 1.12 4.10 -7.94
N GLU A 48 2.22 4.69 -7.47
CA GLU A 48 2.71 4.46 -6.11
C GLU A 48 1.81 5.18 -5.10
N LEU A 49 1.19 4.43 -4.19
CA LEU A 49 0.45 5.00 -3.06
C LEU A 49 1.34 5.16 -1.83
N TRP A 50 2.33 4.27 -1.68
CA TRP A 50 3.34 4.35 -0.64
C TRP A 50 4.58 3.55 -1.01
N SER A 51 5.76 4.14 -0.79
CA SER A 51 7.03 3.42 -0.77
C SER A 51 7.71 3.54 0.59
N GLY A 52 8.02 2.40 1.21
CA GLY A 52 8.88 2.33 2.38
C GLY A 52 10.38 2.38 2.03
N ILE A 53 10.74 2.28 0.74
CA ILE A 53 12.12 2.46 0.28
C ILE A 53 12.54 3.92 0.41
N SER A 54 11.69 4.84 -0.06
CA SER A 54 11.97 6.29 -0.06
C SER A 54 12.11 6.88 1.35
N LYS A 55 11.56 6.20 2.37
CA LYS A 55 11.61 6.64 3.77
C LYS A 55 12.93 6.35 4.47
N GLY A 56 13.84 5.59 3.85
CA GLY A 56 15.18 5.31 4.39
C GLY A 56 15.15 4.68 5.80
N PRO A 57 16.28 4.73 6.53
CA PRO A 57 16.28 4.60 7.99
C PRO A 57 15.66 5.85 8.64
N PRO A 58 14.94 5.73 9.78
CA PRO A 58 14.73 4.54 10.60
C PRO A 58 13.57 3.63 10.15
N ARG A 59 13.67 2.31 10.44
CA ARG A 59 12.72 1.28 10.00
C ARG A 59 11.24 1.57 10.30
N LYS A 60 10.94 2.25 11.41
CA LYS A 60 9.57 2.61 11.79
C LYS A 60 8.85 3.45 10.74
N LEU A 61 9.58 4.31 10.01
CA LEU A 61 9.01 5.20 9.00
C LEU A 61 8.67 4.48 7.68
N LYS A 62 9.12 3.24 7.50
CA LYS A 62 8.80 2.45 6.30
C LYS A 62 7.37 1.95 6.29
N PHE A 63 6.70 1.94 7.44
CA PHE A 63 5.35 1.43 7.61
C PHE A 63 4.38 2.62 7.70
N PRO A 64 3.40 2.71 6.79
CA PRO A 64 2.43 3.80 6.83
C PRO A 64 1.40 3.61 7.94
N GLN A 65 0.71 4.69 8.30
CA GLN A 65 -0.64 4.58 8.87
C GLN A 65 -1.62 4.23 7.73
N PRO A 66 -2.61 3.35 7.95
CA PRO A 66 -3.57 2.97 6.91
C PRO A 66 -4.26 4.15 6.22
N GLU A 67 -4.59 5.18 7.00
CA GLU A 67 -5.30 6.39 6.53
C GLU A 67 -4.49 7.15 5.48
N ALA A 68 -3.17 7.24 5.65
CA ALA A 68 -2.29 7.92 4.70
C ALA A 68 -2.31 7.24 3.32
N VAL A 69 -2.42 5.90 3.28
CA VAL A 69 -2.53 5.15 2.03
C VAL A 69 -3.92 5.32 1.41
N VAL A 70 -4.97 5.39 2.24
CA VAL A 70 -6.35 5.68 1.78
C VAL A 70 -6.46 7.08 1.18
N GLU A 71 -5.81 8.08 1.78
CA GLU A 71 -5.77 9.44 1.23
C GLU A 71 -5.03 9.49 -0.11
N ALA A 72 -3.91 8.78 -0.23
CA ALA A 72 -3.19 8.64 -1.49
C ALA A 72 -4.03 7.94 -2.56
N LEU A 73 -4.80 6.90 -2.17
CA LEU A 73 -5.74 6.22 -3.07
C LEU A 73 -6.81 7.19 -3.57
N LYS A 74 -7.49 7.90 -2.66
CA LYS A 74 -8.55 8.86 -3.02
C LYS A 74 -8.03 9.94 -3.97
N SER A 75 -6.83 10.47 -3.69
CA SER A 75 -6.16 11.45 -4.56
C SER A 75 -5.81 10.89 -5.95
N SER A 76 -5.59 9.58 -6.07
CA SER A 76 -5.24 8.93 -7.34
C SER A 76 -6.45 8.53 -8.18
N LEU A 77 -7.64 8.48 -7.56
CA LEU A 77 -8.92 8.15 -8.19
C LEU A 77 -9.75 9.39 -8.56
N ALA A 78 -9.41 10.55 -7.98
CA ALA A 78 -10.00 11.84 -8.32
C ALA A 78 -9.54 12.33 -9.69
#